data_AF-A0A9E0LB79-F1
#
_entry.id   AF-A0A9E0LB79-F1
#
_cell.length_a   1.000
_cell.length_b   1.000
_cell.length_c   1.000
_cell.angle_alpha   90.00
_cell.angle_beta   90.00
_cell.angle_gamma   90.00
#
_symmetry.space_group_name_H-M   'P 1'
#
loop_
_entity.id
_entity.type
_entity.pdbx_description
1 polymer ?
#
loop_
_entity_poly.entity_id
_entity_poly.type
_entity_poly.pdbx_seq_one_letter_code
_entity_poly.pdbx_strand_id
1 'polypeptide(L)'
;MGWKAIHRWLGLTAGALALVLGLSGALLAFDPVQQSWQAPAAPGDLSVATLVERVVRTVPGAEEIRHLPSGAIVVFGFVGDQAQAHYVDAADGKVLGAWEPSALPRWVKNLHRSLLLGDAGRWGAAGIALAMALICVSALVLLLRRMGGWRRLAARVRGSLAQRIHVVAGRVVLAVLCLTSLTALTMSASTLGLVALDAGTEPDVISVTTGQTALQALPGAQLPMLQSLAVRDLRKLNFPDAADPQDTWTVATRQGEGWIDRYSGQTLAWQDLTLAQRLYDWALVLHTGEGAWPWAVVLAFVGASVLLFWWSGVVMWWQARRQAPHITGNSPLAQADVLIFVASEGGSTWGFAQALQDALTQSGHRVHTSALENFQTTPATRQVFVLAATYGEGQAPAHAKDALERMAKLSASAVPVTVLGFGDRQYPAFCAFAEALEKSLRAQGWPALLPLECIHQQSAQQFARWGDALARALGEPLVLDYVPRVPPTTALTL
;
A
#
# COMPACT_ATOMS: atom_id res chain seq x y z
N MET A 1 3.56 -6.35 -19.28
CA MET A 1 4.43 -6.68 -18.13
C MET A 1 3.63 -7.47 -17.10
N GLY A 2 4.19 -8.50 -16.46
CA GLY A 2 3.48 -9.26 -15.43
C GLY A 2 3.35 -8.49 -14.10
N TRP A 3 2.34 -8.79 -13.29
CA TRP A 3 2.08 -8.18 -11.98
C TRP A 3 3.31 -8.14 -11.06
N LYS A 4 4.13 -9.20 -11.10
CA LYS A 4 5.38 -9.27 -10.32
C LYS A 4 6.42 -8.24 -10.75
N ALA A 5 6.54 -7.98 -12.05
CA ALA A 5 7.46 -6.97 -12.56
C ALA A 5 7.00 -5.56 -12.17
N ILE A 6 5.70 -5.29 -12.28
CA ILE A 6 5.08 -4.03 -11.86
C ILE A 6 5.33 -3.80 -10.37
N HIS A 7 4.94 -4.76 -9.52
CA HIS A 7 5.12 -4.67 -8.07
C HIS A 7 6.58 -4.48 -7.68
N ARG A 8 7.50 -5.23 -8.30
CA ARG A 8 8.94 -5.14 -8.03
C ARG A 8 9.49 -3.77 -8.39
N TRP A 9 9.23 -3.27 -9.59
CA TRP A 9 9.85 -2.02 -10.04
C TRP A 9 9.25 -0.81 -9.36
N LEU A 10 7.92 -0.76 -9.17
CA LEU A 10 7.29 0.28 -8.37
C LEU A 10 7.77 0.21 -6.91
N GLY A 11 7.80 -0.99 -6.31
CA GLY A 11 8.23 -1.19 -4.93
C GLY A 11 9.70 -0.82 -4.67
N LEU A 12 10.61 -1.03 -5.62
CA LEU A 12 12.01 -0.65 -5.47
C LEU A 12 12.23 0.86 -5.70
N THR A 13 11.59 1.43 -6.73
CA THR A 13 11.80 2.82 -7.13
C THR A 13 10.92 3.77 -6.32
N ALA A 14 9.62 3.79 -6.57
CA ALA A 14 8.66 4.62 -5.83
C ALA A 14 8.62 4.26 -4.34
N GLY A 15 8.88 2.99 -3.98
CA GLY A 15 8.95 2.58 -2.58
C GLY A 15 10.07 3.25 -1.76
N ALA A 16 11.16 3.70 -2.40
CA ALA A 16 12.20 4.45 -1.69
C ALA A 16 11.71 5.84 -1.24
N LEU A 17 10.92 6.51 -2.09
CA LEU A 17 10.29 7.79 -1.73
C LEU A 17 9.10 7.57 -0.79
N ALA A 18 8.32 6.50 -1.01
CA ALA A 18 7.23 6.12 -0.12
C ALA A 18 7.72 5.76 1.28
N LEU A 19 8.95 5.26 1.43
CA LEU A 19 9.58 5.05 2.72
C LEU A 19 9.72 6.37 3.50
N VAL A 20 10.21 7.43 2.84
CA VAL A 20 10.33 8.76 3.46
C VAL A 20 8.96 9.29 3.87
N LEU A 21 7.95 9.16 3.01
CA LEU A 21 6.59 9.57 3.31
C LEU A 21 5.95 8.72 4.42
N GLY A 22 6.17 7.41 4.43
CA GLY A 22 5.64 6.50 5.44
C GLY A 22 6.24 6.76 6.82
N LEU A 23 7.55 6.99 6.91
CA LEU A 23 8.21 7.33 8.17
C LEU A 23 7.81 8.72 8.69
N SER A 24 7.76 9.74 7.81
CA SER A 24 7.28 11.07 8.20
C SER A 24 5.81 11.05 8.61
N GLY A 25 4.96 10.27 7.93
CA GLY A 25 3.56 10.08 8.31
C GLY A 25 3.42 9.37 9.66
N ALA A 26 4.27 8.37 9.92
CA ALA A 26 4.29 7.69 11.22
C ALA A 26 4.70 8.61 12.38
N LEU A 27 5.60 9.56 12.13
CA LEU A 27 5.93 10.61 13.10
C LEU A 27 4.73 11.54 13.33
N LEU A 28 4.09 12.03 12.25
CA LEU A 28 2.94 12.94 12.36
C LEU A 28 1.74 12.33 13.10
N ALA A 29 1.59 11.00 13.07
CA ALA A 29 0.56 10.30 13.82
C ALA A 29 0.73 10.38 15.35
N PHE A 30 1.82 10.94 15.85
CA PHE A 30 2.00 11.26 17.27
C PHE A 30 1.13 12.45 17.73
N ASP A 31 0.89 13.43 16.85
CA ASP A 31 0.17 14.66 17.22
C ASP A 31 -1.25 14.38 17.71
N PRO A 32 -2.11 13.59 17.00
CA PRO A 32 -3.45 13.30 17.49
C PRO A 32 -3.46 12.55 18.82
N VAL A 33 -2.44 11.71 19.08
CA VAL A 33 -2.29 10.97 20.34
C VAL A 33 -1.98 11.94 21.48
N GLN A 34 -0.97 12.80 21.30
CA GLN A 34 -0.60 13.81 22.29
C GLN A 34 -1.77 14.74 22.60
N GLN A 35 -2.46 15.25 21.57
CA GLN A 35 -3.61 16.15 21.76
C GLN A 35 -4.75 15.50 22.55
N SER A 36 -5.03 14.21 22.31
CA SER A 36 -6.08 13.48 23.04
C SER A 36 -5.77 13.28 24.53
N TRP A 37 -4.50 13.37 24.92
CA TRP A 37 -4.08 13.28 26.33
C TRP A 37 -4.01 14.64 27.03
N GLN A 38 -3.89 15.74 26.28
CA GLN A 38 -3.77 17.09 26.86
C GLN A 38 -5.10 17.68 27.33
N ALA A 39 -6.22 17.33 26.69
CA ALA A 39 -7.53 17.84 27.07
C ALA A 39 -8.62 16.76 26.90
N PRO A 40 -9.46 16.52 27.93
CA PRO A 40 -10.58 15.59 27.84
C PRO A 40 -11.58 15.98 26.74
N ALA A 41 -12.27 14.98 26.19
CA ALA A 41 -13.36 15.23 25.26
C ALA A 41 -14.55 15.87 25.98
N ALA A 42 -15.23 16.80 25.30
CA ALA A 42 -16.45 17.42 25.83
C ALA A 42 -17.57 16.39 26.09
N PRO A 43 -18.41 16.57 27.14
CA PRO A 43 -19.59 15.75 27.35
C PRO A 43 -20.52 15.78 26.13
N GLY A 44 -21.02 14.61 25.71
CA GLY A 44 -21.69 14.44 24.41
C GLY A 44 -23.07 15.13 24.29
N ASP A 45 -23.70 15.48 25.39
CA ASP A 45 -24.99 16.16 25.50
C ASP A 45 -24.86 17.66 25.83
N LEU A 46 -23.64 18.16 26.02
CA LEU A 46 -23.40 19.56 26.32
C LEU A 46 -23.82 20.44 25.14
N SER A 47 -24.66 21.44 25.39
CA SER A 47 -25.04 22.44 24.37
C SER A 47 -23.90 23.44 24.14
N VAL A 48 -23.80 23.95 22.90
CA VAL A 48 -22.83 25.00 22.56
C VAL A 48 -23.13 26.28 23.36
N ALA A 49 -24.40 26.60 23.59
CA ALA A 49 -24.82 27.72 24.44
C ALA A 49 -24.23 27.63 25.86
N THR A 50 -24.30 26.47 26.50
CA THR A 50 -23.72 26.25 27.84
C THR A 50 -22.19 26.34 27.82
N LEU A 51 -21.55 25.83 26.76
CA LEU A 51 -20.10 25.96 26.60
C LEU A 51 -19.70 27.44 26.50
N VAL A 52 -20.39 28.23 25.68
CA VAL A 52 -20.14 29.68 25.54
C VAL A 52 -20.30 30.39 26.87
N GLU A 53 -21.35 30.11 27.63
CA GLU A 53 -21.58 30.70 28.96
C GLU A 53 -20.40 30.42 29.91
N ARG A 54 -19.88 29.19 29.90
CA ARG A 54 -18.74 28.78 30.72
C ARG A 54 -17.45 29.46 30.28
N VAL A 55 -17.18 29.49 28.98
CA VAL A 55 -15.97 30.10 28.40
C VAL A 55 -15.93 31.59 28.66
N VAL A 56 -17.03 32.32 28.43
CA VAL A 56 -17.07 33.79 28.64
C VAL A 56 -16.82 34.16 30.11
N ARG A 57 -17.21 33.29 31.06
CA ARG A 57 -16.96 33.51 32.49
C ARG A 57 -15.49 33.35 32.89
N THR A 58 -14.75 32.47 32.21
CA THR A 58 -13.39 32.07 32.61
C THR A 58 -12.30 32.62 31.72
N VAL A 59 -12.63 32.98 30.46
CA VAL A 59 -11.72 33.53 29.46
C VAL A 59 -12.28 34.86 28.95
N PRO A 60 -12.00 35.98 29.65
CA PRO A 60 -12.34 37.31 29.15
C PRO A 60 -11.59 37.59 27.83
N GLY A 61 -12.29 38.15 26.84
CA GLY A 61 -11.70 38.43 25.52
C GLY A 61 -11.68 37.22 24.58
N ALA A 62 -12.47 36.18 24.84
CA ALA A 62 -12.68 35.08 23.90
C ALA A 62 -13.35 35.58 22.61
N GLU A 63 -12.72 35.26 21.48
CA GLU A 63 -13.19 35.63 20.14
C GLU A 63 -13.56 34.42 19.30
N GLU A 64 -12.96 33.26 19.59
CA GLU A 64 -13.22 32.04 18.84
C GLU A 64 -13.12 30.80 19.75
N ILE A 65 -14.09 29.90 19.64
CA ILE A 65 -14.05 28.55 20.23
C ILE A 65 -13.86 27.55 19.09
N ARG A 66 -12.79 26.75 19.16
CA ARG A 66 -12.56 25.60 18.28
C ARG A 66 -12.77 24.30 19.04
N HIS A 67 -13.53 23.39 18.43
CA HIS A 67 -13.57 22.01 18.84
C HIS A 67 -12.59 21.22 17.96
N LEU A 68 -11.44 20.86 18.53
CA LEU A 68 -10.42 20.11 17.82
C LEU A 68 -10.91 18.69 17.53
N PRO A 69 -10.39 18.05 16.46
CA PRO A 69 -10.71 16.66 16.19
C PRO A 69 -10.51 15.74 17.39
N SER A 70 -9.47 15.98 18.21
CA SER A 70 -9.18 15.21 19.44
C SER A 70 -10.30 15.20 20.48
N GLY A 71 -11.33 16.05 20.34
CA GLY A 71 -12.40 16.28 21.31
C GLY A 71 -12.12 17.45 22.24
N ALA A 72 -10.90 18.00 22.21
CA ALA A 72 -10.48 19.11 23.03
C ALA A 72 -11.16 20.42 22.58
N ILE A 73 -11.48 21.28 23.54
CA ILE A 73 -11.92 22.65 23.27
C ILE A 73 -10.74 23.60 23.43
N VAL A 74 -10.52 24.41 22.40
CA VAL A 74 -9.51 25.48 22.42
C VAL A 74 -10.22 26.80 22.21
N VAL A 75 -9.93 27.75 23.09
CA VAL A 75 -10.45 29.11 23.03
C VAL A 75 -9.35 30.05 22.61
N PHE A 76 -9.58 30.81 21.55
CA PHE A 76 -8.72 31.88 21.07
C PHE A 76 -9.30 33.22 21.51
N GLY A 77 -8.43 34.14 21.88
CA GLY A 77 -8.83 35.47 22.29
C GLY A 77 -7.63 36.37 22.53
N PHE A 78 -7.90 37.57 23.05
CA PHE A 78 -6.89 38.57 23.31
C PHE A 78 -6.89 39.00 24.76
N VAL A 79 -5.68 39.15 25.32
CA VAL A 79 -5.46 39.83 26.60
C VAL A 79 -4.61 41.06 26.31
N GLY A 80 -5.26 42.23 26.24
CA GLY A 80 -4.65 43.42 25.62
C GLY A 80 -4.40 43.16 24.13
N ASP A 81 -3.21 43.47 23.63
CA ASP A 81 -2.83 43.25 22.22
C ASP A 81 -2.20 41.87 21.96
N GLN A 82 -2.13 40.99 22.96
CA GLN A 82 -1.52 39.66 22.81
C GLN A 82 -2.57 38.60 22.51
N ALA A 83 -2.46 37.98 21.33
CA ALA A 83 -3.24 36.80 20.97
C ALA A 83 -2.85 35.63 21.87
N GLN A 84 -3.84 34.98 22.47
CA GLN A 84 -3.68 33.81 23.30
C GLN A 84 -4.64 32.71 22.88
N ALA A 85 -4.21 31.46 23.07
CA ALA A 85 -5.02 30.29 22.84
C ALA A 85 -4.87 29.35 24.04
N HIS A 86 -5.99 28.86 24.57
CA HIS A 86 -6.01 28.06 25.78
C HIS A 86 -6.88 26.82 25.59
N TYR A 87 -6.41 25.68 26.09
CA TYR A 87 -7.27 24.52 26.31
C TYR A 87 -8.25 24.80 27.44
N VAL A 88 -9.51 24.48 27.23
CA VAL A 88 -10.58 24.69 28.21
C VAL A 88 -11.33 23.39 28.44
N ASP A 89 -11.59 23.06 29.71
CA ASP A 89 -12.46 21.97 30.07
C ASP A 89 -13.91 22.33 29.73
N ALA A 90 -14.54 21.54 28.86
CA ALA A 90 -15.91 21.82 28.43
C ALA A 90 -16.94 21.65 29.57
N ALA A 91 -16.64 20.83 30.58
CA ALA A 91 -17.56 20.51 31.67
C ALA A 91 -17.75 21.66 32.67
N ASP A 92 -16.73 22.48 32.90
CA ASP A 92 -16.79 23.58 33.87
C ASP A 92 -16.25 24.93 33.34
N GLY A 93 -15.64 24.95 32.16
CA GLY A 93 -15.04 26.15 31.55
C GLY A 93 -13.64 26.46 32.05
N LYS A 94 -13.02 25.62 32.88
CA LYS A 94 -11.71 25.92 33.47
C LYS A 94 -10.61 25.87 32.42
N VAL A 95 -9.71 26.86 32.45
CA VAL A 95 -8.50 26.86 31.62
C VAL A 95 -7.55 25.75 32.09
N LEU A 96 -7.24 24.82 31.20
CA LEU A 96 -6.36 23.67 31.44
C LEU A 96 -4.89 24.01 31.17
N GLY A 97 -4.63 24.95 30.27
CA GLY A 97 -3.28 25.41 29.91
C GLY A 97 -3.24 26.08 28.54
N ALA A 98 -2.09 26.66 28.17
CA ALA A 98 -1.90 27.25 26.86
C ALA A 98 -1.98 26.19 25.75
N TRP A 99 -2.62 26.54 24.64
CA TRP A 99 -2.60 25.74 23.43
C TRP A 99 -1.35 26.06 22.64
N GLU A 100 -0.51 25.04 22.43
CA GLU A 100 0.64 25.12 21.53
C GLU A 100 0.37 24.29 20.26
N PRO A 101 0.83 24.76 19.08
CA PRO A 101 0.86 23.94 17.88
C PRO A 101 1.65 22.63 18.09
N SER A 102 1.50 21.70 17.14
CA SER A 102 2.24 20.43 17.08
C SER A 102 3.67 20.51 17.64
N ALA A 103 4.02 19.55 18.50
CA ALA A 103 5.36 19.42 19.06
C ALA A 103 6.41 19.03 17.99
N LEU A 104 5.95 18.58 16.82
CA LEU A 104 6.83 18.25 15.71
C LEU A 104 7.22 19.51 14.93
N PRO A 105 8.50 19.61 14.52
CA PRO A 105 8.92 20.70 13.66
C PRO A 105 8.11 20.76 12.37
N ARG A 106 7.75 21.97 11.93
CA ARG A 106 6.98 22.22 10.70
C ARG A 106 7.56 21.55 9.45
N TRP A 107 8.89 21.35 9.42
CA TRP A 107 9.54 20.67 8.31
C TRP A 107 9.09 19.21 8.14
N VAL A 108 8.69 18.50 9.21
CA VAL A 108 8.21 17.11 9.13
C VAL A 108 6.91 17.06 8.31
N LYS A 109 5.98 17.97 8.61
CA LYS A 109 4.72 18.13 7.86
C LYS A 109 4.98 18.50 6.40
N ASN A 110 5.94 19.40 6.15
CA ASN A 110 6.30 19.79 4.79
C ASN A 110 6.99 18.67 4.01
N LEU A 111 7.79 17.83 4.68
CA LEU A 111 8.40 16.65 4.09
C LEU A 111 7.33 15.64 3.66
N HIS A 112 6.34 15.38 4.52
CA HIS A 112 5.26 14.45 4.21
C HIS A 112 4.32 14.97 3.10
N ARG A 113 3.94 16.25 3.15
CA ARG A 113 2.95 16.80 2.20
C ARG A 113 3.56 17.23 0.87
N SER A 114 4.85 17.52 0.84
CA SER A 114 5.50 18.15 -0.32
C SER A 114 6.96 17.79 -0.51
N LEU A 115 7.51 16.81 0.21
CA LEU A 115 8.94 16.44 0.10
C LEU A 115 9.92 17.62 0.29
N LEU A 116 9.49 18.71 0.96
CA LEU A 116 10.23 19.98 1.06
C LEU A 116 10.46 20.71 -0.29
N LEU A 117 9.69 20.38 -1.33
CA LEU A 117 9.82 20.90 -2.70
C LEU A 117 8.64 21.79 -3.14
N GLY A 118 7.84 22.30 -2.19
CA GLY A 118 6.69 23.16 -2.49
C GLY A 118 5.69 22.50 -3.44
N ASP A 119 5.28 23.20 -4.49
CA ASP A 119 4.24 22.71 -5.42
C ASP A 119 4.66 21.51 -6.25
N ALA A 120 5.91 21.47 -6.74
CA ALA A 120 6.46 20.29 -7.40
C ALA A 120 6.43 19.07 -6.46
N GLY A 121 6.72 19.33 -5.19
CA GLY A 121 6.63 18.38 -4.11
C GLY A 121 5.23 17.82 -3.85
N ARG A 122 4.19 18.66 -3.92
CA ARG A 122 2.79 18.25 -3.76
C ARG A 122 2.36 17.29 -4.87
N TRP A 123 2.75 17.58 -6.11
CA TRP A 123 2.59 16.66 -7.24
C TRP A 123 3.37 15.35 -7.05
N GLY A 124 4.61 15.45 -6.56
CA GLY A 124 5.43 14.28 -6.23
C GLY A 124 4.78 13.37 -5.17
N ALA A 125 4.27 13.95 -4.09
CA ALA A 125 3.56 13.23 -3.04
C ALA A 125 2.28 12.54 -3.57
N ALA A 126 1.50 13.22 -4.41
CA ALA A 126 0.34 12.64 -5.08
C ALA A 126 0.73 11.47 -5.99
N GLY A 127 1.82 11.61 -6.76
CA GLY A 127 2.36 10.53 -7.59
C GLY A 127 2.83 9.32 -6.78
N ILE A 128 3.44 9.53 -5.61
CA ILE A 128 3.84 8.45 -4.72
C ILE A 128 2.61 7.77 -4.08
N ALA A 129 1.59 8.52 -3.71
CA ALA A 129 0.33 7.96 -3.23
C ALA A 129 -0.34 7.08 -4.29
N LEU A 130 -0.35 7.50 -5.56
CA LEU A 130 -0.81 6.70 -6.69
C LEU A 130 0.02 5.43 -6.87
N ALA A 131 1.36 5.55 -6.81
CA ALA A 131 2.24 4.41 -6.90
C ALA A 131 2.00 3.41 -5.75
N MET A 132 1.77 3.89 -4.53
CA MET A 132 1.43 3.06 -3.37
C MET A 132 0.11 2.31 -3.58
N ALA A 133 -0.92 2.96 -4.12
CA ALA A 133 -2.19 2.32 -4.46
C ALA A 133 -1.99 1.18 -5.48
N LEU A 134 -1.20 1.41 -6.53
CA LEU A 134 -0.86 0.40 -7.54
C LEU A 134 0.01 -0.74 -6.96
N ILE A 135 0.92 -0.44 -6.04
CA ILE A 135 1.69 -1.43 -5.29
C ILE A 135 0.73 -2.30 -4.44
N CYS A 136 -0.27 -1.71 -3.79
CA CYS A 136 -1.27 -2.45 -3.01
C CYS A 136 -2.13 -3.37 -3.90
N VAL A 137 -2.63 -2.87 -5.03
CA VAL A 137 -3.40 -3.69 -5.99
C VAL A 137 -2.55 -4.85 -6.51
N SER A 138 -1.31 -4.58 -6.93
CA SER A 138 -0.40 -5.63 -7.41
C SER A 138 -0.02 -6.61 -6.29
N ALA A 139 0.16 -6.15 -5.05
CA ALA A 139 0.40 -7.00 -3.89
C ALA A 139 -0.78 -7.94 -3.62
N LEU A 140 -2.02 -7.46 -3.71
CA LEU A 140 -3.22 -8.27 -3.55
C LEU A 140 -3.27 -9.39 -4.60
N VAL A 141 -3.05 -9.04 -5.87
CA VAL A 141 -3.03 -10.02 -6.97
C VAL A 141 -1.94 -11.07 -6.76
N LEU A 142 -0.73 -10.66 -6.37
CA LEU A 142 0.38 -11.58 -6.11
C LEU A 142 0.14 -12.45 -4.86
N LEU A 143 -0.45 -11.89 -3.82
CA LEU A 143 -0.84 -12.61 -2.60
C LEU A 143 -1.85 -13.72 -2.93
N LEU A 144 -2.89 -13.39 -3.70
CA LEU A 144 -3.91 -14.37 -4.11
C LEU A 144 -3.30 -15.47 -4.99
N ARG A 145 -2.45 -15.13 -5.95
CA ARG A 145 -1.76 -16.12 -6.80
C ARG A 145 -0.85 -17.02 -5.98
N ARG A 146 -0.07 -16.44 -5.06
CA ARG A 146 0.86 -17.19 -4.22
C ARG A 146 0.15 -18.12 -3.24
N MET A 147 -0.99 -17.69 -2.70
CA MET A 147 -1.75 -18.47 -1.71
C MET A 147 -2.73 -19.46 -2.33
N GLY A 148 -3.01 -19.38 -3.63
CA GLY A 148 -3.99 -20.26 -4.26
C GLY A 148 -5.43 -19.78 -4.17
N GLY A 149 -5.63 -18.46 -4.09
CA GLY A 149 -6.93 -17.81 -4.03
C GLY A 149 -7.40 -17.44 -2.62
N TRP A 150 -8.60 -16.87 -2.54
CA TRP A 150 -9.16 -16.26 -1.33
C TRP A 150 -9.30 -17.24 -0.15
N ARG A 151 -9.70 -18.49 -0.42
CA ARG A 151 -9.95 -19.51 0.61
C ARG A 151 -8.69 -19.93 1.37
N ARG A 152 -7.51 -19.72 0.80
CA ARG A 152 -6.22 -20.13 1.38
C ARG A 152 -5.39 -18.96 1.87
N LEU A 153 -5.97 -17.75 1.94
CA LEU A 153 -5.25 -16.55 2.41
C LEU A 153 -4.69 -16.68 3.82
N ALA A 154 -5.34 -17.44 4.72
CA ALA A 154 -4.85 -17.66 6.08
C ALA A 154 -3.78 -18.78 6.19
N ALA A 155 -3.56 -19.57 5.13
CA ALA A 155 -2.63 -20.70 5.18
C ALA A 155 -1.18 -20.27 5.44
N ARG A 156 -0.36 -21.21 5.92
CA ARG A 156 1.05 -20.97 6.26
C ARG A 156 1.84 -20.48 5.04
N VAL A 157 2.49 -19.33 5.17
CA VAL A 157 3.38 -18.81 4.13
C VAL A 157 4.67 -19.62 4.11
N ARG A 158 5.04 -20.10 2.93
CA ARG A 158 6.28 -20.85 2.69
C ARG A 158 7.27 -20.01 1.87
N GLY A 159 8.56 -20.32 2.00
CA GLY A 159 9.66 -19.59 1.34
C GLY A 159 10.70 -19.06 2.32
N SER A 160 11.60 -18.21 1.83
CA SER A 160 12.65 -17.60 2.66
C SER A 160 12.08 -16.72 3.77
N LEU A 161 12.89 -16.41 4.79
CA LEU A 161 12.46 -15.54 5.89
C LEU A 161 11.94 -14.18 5.38
N ALA A 162 12.66 -13.53 4.48
CA ALA A 162 12.25 -12.25 3.88
C ALA A 162 10.89 -12.35 3.17
N GLN A 163 10.68 -13.42 2.39
CA GLN A 163 9.40 -13.65 1.73
C GLN A 163 8.25 -13.90 2.72
N ARG A 164 8.51 -14.66 3.79
CA ARG A 164 7.50 -14.93 4.82
C ARG A 164 7.08 -13.66 5.54
N ILE A 165 8.06 -12.87 5.99
CA ILE A 165 7.81 -11.59 6.66
C ILE A 165 7.02 -10.64 5.73
N HIS A 166 7.47 -10.48 4.49
CA HIS A 166 6.81 -9.61 3.51
C HIS A 166 5.34 -10.00 3.27
N VAL A 167 5.05 -11.29 3.09
CA VAL A 167 3.68 -11.75 2.83
C VAL A 167 2.80 -11.71 4.08
N VAL A 168 3.32 -12.13 5.24
CA VAL A 168 2.53 -12.15 6.50
C VAL A 168 2.20 -10.72 6.93
N ALA A 169 3.20 -9.82 6.94
CA ALA A 169 2.95 -8.40 7.21
C ALA A 169 1.95 -7.82 6.20
N GLY A 170 2.12 -8.16 4.91
CA GLY A 170 1.23 -7.73 3.83
C GLY A 170 -0.23 -8.06 4.10
N ARG A 171 -0.55 -9.27 4.59
CA ARG A 171 -1.95 -9.65 4.90
C ARG A 171 -2.62 -8.73 5.91
N VAL A 172 -1.85 -8.22 6.87
CA VAL A 172 -2.37 -7.41 7.97
C VAL A 172 -2.53 -5.96 7.52
N VAL A 173 -1.49 -5.38 6.92
CA VAL A 173 -1.47 -3.93 6.67
C VAL A 173 -1.95 -3.51 5.28
N LEU A 174 -2.10 -4.44 4.33
CA LEU A 174 -2.45 -4.12 2.94
C LEU A 174 -3.72 -3.30 2.81
N ALA A 175 -4.78 -3.65 3.54
CA ALA A 175 -6.04 -2.93 3.48
C ALA A 175 -5.88 -1.48 3.98
N VAL A 176 -5.12 -1.29 5.06
CA VAL A 176 -4.87 0.03 5.63
C VAL A 176 -3.95 0.85 4.73
N LEU A 177 -2.87 0.28 4.19
CA LEU A 177 -2.00 0.96 3.20
C LEU A 177 -2.77 1.38 1.94
N CYS A 178 -3.68 0.52 1.47
CA CYS A 178 -4.53 0.85 0.34
C CYS A 178 -5.44 2.03 0.68
N LEU A 179 -6.13 1.97 1.84
CA LEU A 179 -6.99 3.05 2.31
C LEU A 179 -6.24 4.36 2.47
N THR A 180 -5.07 4.35 3.13
CA THR A 180 -4.26 5.57 3.35
C THR A 180 -3.76 6.17 2.04
N SER A 181 -3.44 5.35 1.03
CA SER A 181 -3.07 5.83 -0.29
C SER A 181 -4.24 6.50 -1.03
N LEU A 182 -5.45 5.96 -0.90
CA LEU A 182 -6.66 6.53 -1.50
C LEU A 182 -7.08 7.84 -0.81
N THR A 183 -6.98 7.90 0.51
CA THR A 183 -7.26 9.12 1.27
C THR A 183 -6.22 10.20 0.99
N ALA A 184 -4.94 9.84 0.86
CA ALA A 184 -3.88 10.75 0.40
C ALA A 184 -4.20 11.35 -0.97
N LEU A 185 -4.60 10.52 -1.94
CA LEU A 185 -4.99 10.98 -3.27
C LEU A 185 -6.19 11.93 -3.23
N THR A 186 -7.18 11.62 -2.39
CA THR A 186 -8.36 12.47 -2.19
C THR A 186 -7.96 13.84 -1.65
N MET A 187 -7.08 13.88 -0.65
CA MET A 187 -6.56 15.14 -0.10
C MET A 187 -5.63 15.88 -1.07
N SER A 188 -4.85 15.17 -1.87
CA SER A 188 -4.01 15.76 -2.91
C SER A 188 -4.86 16.40 -4.01
N ALA A 189 -6.01 15.82 -4.36
CA ALA A 189 -6.90 16.37 -5.38
C ALA A 189 -7.39 17.78 -5.01
N SER A 190 -7.77 18.02 -3.76
CA SER A 190 -8.13 19.38 -3.31
C SER A 190 -6.92 20.30 -3.21
N THR A 191 -5.79 19.80 -2.67
CA THR A 191 -4.55 20.59 -2.52
C THR A 191 -4.00 21.08 -3.87
N LEU A 192 -4.22 20.31 -4.94
CA LEU A 192 -3.80 20.64 -6.31
C LEU A 192 -4.86 21.41 -7.10
N GLY A 193 -6.01 21.76 -6.48
CA GLY A 193 -7.10 22.49 -7.13
C GLY A 193 -7.87 21.67 -8.17
N LEU A 194 -7.77 20.34 -8.15
CA LEU A 194 -8.53 19.44 -9.04
C LEU A 194 -9.98 19.26 -8.57
N VAL A 195 -10.24 19.47 -7.28
CA VAL A 195 -11.57 19.39 -6.66
C VAL A 195 -11.77 20.63 -5.79
N ALA A 196 -12.77 21.43 -6.10
CA ALA A 196 -13.22 22.51 -5.22
C ALA A 196 -14.03 21.91 -4.06
N LEU A 197 -13.71 22.33 -2.84
CA LEU A 197 -14.42 21.89 -1.64
C LEU A 197 -15.59 22.84 -1.30
N ASP A 198 -15.43 24.13 -1.58
CA ASP A 198 -16.31 25.19 -1.08
C ASP A 198 -17.77 25.02 -1.50
N ALA A 199 -18.68 25.36 -0.57
CA ALA A 199 -20.13 25.24 -0.74
C ALA A 199 -20.75 26.39 -1.55
N GLY A 200 -19.93 27.33 -2.03
CA GLY A 200 -20.35 28.53 -2.76
C GLY A 200 -19.73 29.79 -2.16
N THR A 201 -20.22 30.96 -2.57
CA THR A 201 -19.91 32.24 -1.94
C THR A 201 -20.49 32.30 -0.54
N GLU A 202 -19.74 32.87 0.40
CA GLU A 202 -20.23 33.15 1.74
C GLU A 202 -21.47 34.06 1.67
N PRO A 203 -22.54 33.78 2.43
CA PRO A 203 -23.72 34.62 2.45
C PRO A 203 -23.39 36.03 2.94
N ASP A 204 -23.81 37.06 2.19
CA ASP A 204 -23.68 38.46 2.60
C ASP A 204 -24.81 38.78 3.61
N VAL A 205 -24.54 38.53 4.89
CA VAL A 205 -25.49 38.73 5.99
C VAL A 205 -24.86 39.55 7.11
N ILE A 206 -25.64 40.47 7.67
CA ILE A 206 -25.22 41.37 8.74
C ILE A 206 -26.24 41.36 9.88
N SER A 207 -25.76 41.66 11.09
CA SER A 207 -26.62 41.89 12.24
C SER A 207 -27.34 43.22 12.11
N VAL A 208 -28.63 43.26 12.45
CA VAL A 208 -29.47 44.46 12.33
C VAL A 208 -30.00 44.91 13.69
N THR A 209 -29.82 46.19 14.00
CA THR A 209 -30.33 46.83 15.22
C THR A 209 -31.80 47.27 15.02
N THR A 210 -32.76 46.35 15.18
CA THR A 210 -34.20 46.71 15.09
C THR A 210 -34.79 47.14 16.44
N GLY A 211 -35.04 48.44 16.61
CA GLY A 211 -35.87 49.01 17.70
C GLY A 211 -35.11 49.47 18.96
N GLN A 212 -35.81 50.16 19.86
CA GLN A 212 -35.24 50.78 21.09
C GLN A 212 -34.69 49.77 22.12
N THR A 213 -35.06 48.50 22.02
CA THR A 213 -34.55 47.39 22.85
C THR A 213 -33.33 46.67 22.26
N ALA A 214 -32.89 47.00 21.04
CA ALA A 214 -31.81 46.31 20.32
C ALA A 214 -30.40 46.92 20.55
N LEU A 215 -30.21 47.69 21.61
CA LEU A 215 -28.89 48.28 21.94
C LEU A 215 -27.97 47.30 22.69
N GLN A 216 -28.50 46.19 23.19
CA GLN A 216 -27.72 45.19 23.92
C GLN A 216 -27.72 43.86 23.17
N ALA A 217 -26.53 43.37 22.83
CA ALA A 217 -26.36 42.06 22.19
C ALA A 217 -26.84 40.94 23.12
N LEU A 218 -27.49 39.92 22.54
CA LEU A 218 -27.91 38.75 23.31
C LEU A 218 -26.68 37.95 23.74
N PRO A 219 -26.60 37.51 25.01
CA PRO A 219 -25.59 36.57 25.42
C PRO A 219 -25.66 35.29 24.58
N GLY A 220 -24.53 34.70 24.22
CA GLY A 220 -24.49 33.47 23.40
C GLY A 220 -25.32 32.31 23.99
N ALA A 221 -25.47 32.27 25.31
CA ALA A 221 -26.31 31.30 26.02
C ALA A 221 -27.81 31.38 25.67
N GLN A 222 -28.27 32.53 25.17
CA GLN A 222 -29.67 32.79 24.81
C GLN A 222 -29.97 32.59 23.32
N LEU A 223 -28.95 32.29 22.51
CA LEU A 223 -29.12 32.09 21.07
C LEU A 223 -29.78 30.72 20.80
N PRO A 224 -30.98 30.67 20.19
CA PRO A 224 -31.73 29.41 19.99
C PRO A 224 -30.93 28.34 19.23
N MET A 225 -30.18 28.77 18.21
CA MET A 225 -29.33 27.86 17.43
C MET A 225 -28.24 27.22 18.29
N LEU A 226 -27.54 27.99 19.13
CA LEU A 226 -26.49 27.46 20.01
C LEU A 226 -27.04 26.57 21.12
N GLN A 227 -28.28 26.79 21.56
CA GLN A 227 -28.96 25.92 22.53
C GLN A 227 -29.32 24.55 21.91
N SER A 228 -29.68 24.53 20.63
CA SER A 228 -30.01 23.30 19.92
C SER A 228 -28.79 22.48 19.47
N LEU A 229 -27.63 23.12 19.32
CA LEU A 229 -26.40 22.48 18.86
C LEU A 229 -25.65 21.81 20.02
N ALA A 230 -25.26 20.56 19.82
CA ALA A 230 -24.38 19.85 20.75
C ALA A 230 -22.90 20.18 20.44
N VAL A 231 -22.08 20.29 21.48
CA VAL A 231 -20.64 20.57 21.34
C VAL A 231 -19.93 19.52 20.48
N ARG A 232 -20.37 18.26 20.51
CA ARG A 232 -19.82 17.20 19.65
C ARG A 232 -19.93 17.49 18.15
N ASP A 233 -20.91 18.29 17.73
CA ASP A 233 -21.17 18.63 16.33
C ASP A 233 -20.54 19.97 15.93
N LEU A 234 -20.09 20.75 16.91
CA LEU A 234 -19.34 21.98 16.71
C LEU A 234 -17.96 21.66 16.10
N ARG A 235 -17.50 22.51 15.16
CA ARG A 235 -16.10 22.57 14.72
C ARG A 235 -15.48 23.89 15.16
N LYS A 236 -16.20 24.99 14.95
CA LYS A 236 -15.74 26.34 15.23
C LYS A 236 -16.93 27.26 15.53
N LEU A 237 -16.76 28.20 16.45
CA LEU A 237 -17.69 29.30 16.73
C LEU A 237 -16.89 30.58 16.83
N ASN A 238 -17.21 31.59 16.04
CA ASN A 238 -16.68 32.95 16.21
C ASN A 238 -17.68 33.82 16.94
N PHE A 239 -17.17 34.68 17.81
CA PHE A 239 -17.91 35.73 18.48
C PHE A 239 -17.93 36.97 17.57
N PRO A 240 -19.02 37.75 17.55
CA PRO A 240 -19.05 39.00 16.81
C PRO A 240 -18.09 40.00 17.44
N ASP A 241 -17.37 40.74 16.60
CA ASP A 241 -16.49 41.82 17.04
C ASP A 241 -17.29 42.88 17.83
N ALA A 242 -16.77 43.22 19.00
CA ALA A 242 -17.35 44.27 19.83
C ALA A 242 -17.26 45.64 19.16
N ALA A 243 -16.27 45.87 18.31
CA ALA A 243 -16.04 47.11 17.59
C ALA A 243 -16.94 47.27 16.36
N ASP A 244 -17.47 46.17 15.79
CA ASP A 244 -18.37 46.20 14.63
C ASP A 244 -19.81 45.78 15.01
N PRO A 245 -20.75 46.74 15.14
CA PRO A 245 -22.16 46.45 15.44
C PRO A 245 -22.86 45.57 14.40
N GLN A 246 -22.35 45.51 13.17
CA GLN A 246 -22.96 44.73 12.08
C GLN A 246 -22.46 43.27 12.05
N ASP A 247 -21.42 42.95 12.83
CA ASP A 247 -20.86 41.61 12.84
C ASP A 247 -21.82 40.57 13.41
N THR A 248 -21.68 39.33 12.96
CA THR A 248 -22.59 38.21 13.26
C THR A 248 -21.87 37.13 14.05
N TRP A 249 -22.63 36.30 14.75
CA TRP A 249 -22.08 35.03 15.23
C TRP A 249 -21.98 34.07 14.06
N THR A 250 -20.81 33.44 13.87
CA THR A 250 -20.65 32.40 12.85
C THR A 250 -20.35 31.06 13.51
N VAL A 251 -21.12 30.03 13.18
CA VAL A 251 -20.96 28.67 13.71
C VAL A 251 -20.71 27.68 12.58
N ALA A 252 -19.60 26.96 12.66
CA ALA A 252 -19.28 25.86 11.75
C ALA A 252 -19.48 24.52 12.46
N THR A 253 -20.21 23.61 11.82
CA THR A 253 -20.56 22.29 12.35
C THR A 253 -20.12 21.18 11.40
N ARG A 254 -20.40 19.92 11.76
CA ARG A 254 -20.25 18.77 10.85
C ARG A 254 -21.28 18.74 9.71
N GLN A 255 -22.34 19.53 9.78
CA GLN A 255 -23.46 19.52 8.82
C GLN A 255 -23.45 20.73 7.88
N GLY A 256 -23.05 21.89 8.40
CA GLY A 256 -23.10 23.17 7.71
C GLY A 256 -22.42 24.28 8.51
N GLU A 257 -22.38 25.45 7.91
CA GLU A 257 -22.03 26.72 8.54
C GLU A 257 -23.29 27.59 8.66
N GLY A 258 -23.39 28.37 9.73
CA GLY A 258 -24.52 29.24 9.98
C GLY A 258 -24.13 30.58 10.56
N TRP A 259 -24.93 31.58 10.25
CA TRP A 259 -24.76 32.97 10.68
C TRP A 259 -25.96 33.36 11.53
N ILE A 260 -25.71 33.97 12.69
CA ILE A 260 -26.75 34.32 13.66
C ILE A 260 -26.65 35.82 13.96
N ASP A 261 -27.78 36.50 13.91
CA ASP A 261 -27.91 37.89 14.27
C ASP A 261 -27.60 38.10 15.77
N ARG A 262 -26.69 39.03 16.09
CA ARG A 262 -26.21 39.24 17.47
C ARG A 262 -27.26 39.86 18.41
N TYR A 263 -28.33 40.47 17.89
CA TYR A 263 -29.31 41.22 18.68
C TYR A 263 -30.63 40.47 18.84
N SER A 264 -31.13 39.87 17.77
CA SER A 264 -32.38 39.10 17.73
C SER A 264 -32.19 37.62 17.99
N GLY A 265 -30.97 37.10 17.75
CA GLY A 265 -30.65 35.68 17.85
C GLY A 265 -31.24 34.82 16.73
N GLN A 266 -31.80 35.43 15.69
CA GLN A 266 -32.32 34.72 14.52
C GLN A 266 -31.18 34.20 13.64
N THR A 267 -31.35 33.00 13.09
CA THR A 267 -30.44 32.48 12.06
C THR A 267 -30.65 33.26 10.76
N LEU A 268 -29.61 33.97 10.33
CA LEU A 268 -29.60 34.80 9.13
C LEU A 268 -29.39 33.96 7.86
N ALA A 269 -28.47 32.99 7.94
CA ALA A 269 -28.17 32.09 6.85
C ALA A 269 -27.67 30.73 7.38
N TRP A 270 -27.82 29.70 6.54
CA TRP A 270 -27.26 28.38 6.75
C TRP A 270 -26.79 27.82 5.41
N GLN A 271 -25.60 27.23 5.39
CA GLN A 271 -24.99 26.63 4.23
C GLN A 271 -24.54 25.21 4.56
N ASP A 272 -25.14 24.23 3.88
CA ASP A 272 -24.81 22.82 4.09
C ASP A 272 -23.42 22.47 3.53
N LEU A 273 -22.72 21.55 4.21
CA LEU A 273 -21.48 20.98 3.67
C LEU A 273 -21.75 20.22 2.36
N THR A 274 -20.91 20.49 1.36
CA THR A 274 -20.94 19.74 0.10
C THR A 274 -20.54 18.29 0.29
N LEU A 275 -20.95 17.42 -0.64
CA LEU A 275 -20.48 16.03 -0.66
C LEU A 275 -18.95 15.95 -0.78
N ALA A 276 -18.32 16.88 -1.51
CA ALA A 276 -16.87 16.96 -1.66
C ALA A 276 -16.17 17.27 -0.32
N GLN A 277 -16.68 18.25 0.45
CA GLN A 277 -16.20 18.54 1.80
C GLN A 277 -16.35 17.34 2.74
N ARG A 278 -17.52 16.68 2.74
CA ARG A 278 -17.75 15.50 3.58
C ARG A 278 -16.77 14.37 3.28
N LEU A 279 -16.52 14.09 2.00
CA LEU A 279 -15.53 13.09 1.58
C LEU A 279 -14.11 13.50 1.98
N TYR A 280 -13.76 14.78 1.85
CA TYR A 280 -12.46 15.30 2.25
C TYR A 280 -12.25 15.21 3.78
N ASP A 281 -13.26 15.55 4.58
CA ASP A 281 -13.21 15.44 6.03
C ASP A 281 -13.01 13.98 6.48
N TRP A 282 -13.72 13.04 5.85
CA TRP A 282 -13.47 11.61 6.09
C TRP A 282 -12.07 11.17 5.67
N ALA A 283 -11.60 11.63 4.51
CA ALA A 283 -10.25 11.34 4.05
C ALA A 283 -9.19 11.88 5.02
N LEU A 284 -9.40 13.10 5.55
CA LEU A 284 -8.53 13.71 6.55
C LEU A 284 -8.44 12.82 7.79
N VAL A 285 -9.57 12.48 8.43
CA VAL A 285 -9.60 11.61 9.62
C VAL A 285 -8.96 10.26 9.36
N LEU A 286 -9.28 9.62 8.23
CA LEU A 286 -8.76 8.30 7.89
C LEU A 286 -7.26 8.31 7.54
N HIS A 287 -6.72 9.45 7.07
CA HIS A 287 -5.32 9.59 6.71
C HIS A 287 -4.43 10.06 7.87
N THR A 288 -4.91 11.00 8.68
CA THR A 288 -4.11 11.62 9.76
C THR A 288 -4.38 10.99 11.12
N GLY A 289 -5.53 10.34 11.32
CA GLY A 289 -5.97 9.88 12.63
C GLY A 289 -6.47 10.99 13.55
N GLU A 290 -6.65 12.20 13.01
CA GLU A 290 -7.22 13.33 13.75
C GLU A 290 -8.60 12.96 14.31
N GLY A 291 -8.72 13.06 15.64
CA GLY A 291 -9.94 12.71 16.37
C GLY A 291 -10.20 11.24 16.62
N ALA A 292 -9.28 10.37 16.21
CA ALA A 292 -9.31 8.95 16.53
C ALA A 292 -7.90 8.50 16.91
N TRP A 293 -7.43 8.85 18.11
CA TRP A 293 -6.07 8.51 18.55
C TRP A 293 -5.71 7.01 18.45
N PRO A 294 -6.63 6.04 18.69
CA PRO A 294 -6.28 4.63 18.49
C PRO A 294 -6.01 4.32 17.01
N TRP A 295 -6.74 4.98 16.10
CA TRP A 295 -6.51 4.90 14.67
C TRP A 295 -5.17 5.55 14.28
N ALA A 296 -4.81 6.69 14.87
CA ALA A 296 -3.49 7.30 14.67
C ALA A 296 -2.34 6.34 15.04
N VAL A 297 -2.47 5.58 16.13
CA VAL A 297 -1.47 4.54 16.48
C VAL A 297 -1.39 3.45 15.42
N VAL A 298 -2.53 2.98 14.88
CA VAL A 298 -2.54 2.02 13.76
C VAL A 298 -1.83 2.60 12.53
N LEU A 299 -2.14 3.85 12.17
CA LEU A 299 -1.50 4.56 11.07
C LEU A 299 0.01 4.70 11.28
N ALA A 300 0.48 4.93 12.51
CA ALA A 300 1.90 5.01 12.83
C ALA A 300 2.63 3.69 12.52
N PHE A 301 2.10 2.57 13.00
CA PHE A 301 2.68 1.25 12.71
C PHE A 301 2.60 0.89 11.23
N VAL A 302 1.50 1.23 10.56
CA VAL A 302 1.33 0.99 9.13
C VAL A 302 2.29 1.84 8.30
N GLY A 303 2.47 3.12 8.63
CA GLY A 303 3.45 4.00 7.99
C GLY A 303 4.89 3.50 8.18
N ALA A 304 5.24 3.09 9.40
CA ALA A 304 6.56 2.51 9.70
C ALA A 304 6.79 1.18 8.96
N SER A 305 5.73 0.39 8.71
CA SER A 305 5.83 -0.90 8.01
C SER A 305 6.37 -0.77 6.58
N VAL A 306 6.27 0.41 5.95
CA VAL A 306 6.82 0.65 4.60
C VAL A 306 8.32 0.34 4.55
N LEU A 307 9.07 0.59 5.63
CA LEU A 307 10.48 0.20 5.76
C LEU A 307 10.67 -1.30 5.62
N LEU A 308 9.85 -2.08 6.31
CA LEU A 308 9.88 -3.54 6.25
C LEU A 308 9.61 -4.02 4.82
N PHE A 309 8.62 -3.47 4.12
CA PHE A 309 8.30 -3.86 2.74
C PHE A 309 9.40 -3.48 1.75
N TRP A 310 9.92 -2.26 1.85
CA TRP A 310 11.00 -1.80 0.98
C TRP A 310 12.26 -2.65 1.17
N TRP A 311 12.68 -2.85 2.43
CA TRP A 311 13.85 -3.67 2.76
C TRP A 311 13.69 -5.11 2.31
N SER A 312 12.58 -5.77 2.66
CA SER A 312 12.33 -7.16 2.25
C SER A 312 12.21 -7.30 0.73
N GLY A 313 11.67 -6.29 0.03
CA GLY A 313 11.66 -6.21 -1.43
C GLY A 313 13.06 -6.14 -2.05
N VAL A 314 13.94 -5.29 -1.51
CA VAL A 314 15.35 -5.17 -1.93
C VAL A 314 16.10 -6.48 -1.70
N VAL A 315 15.94 -7.10 -0.52
CA VAL A 315 16.56 -8.39 -0.20
C VAL A 315 16.10 -9.48 -1.16
N MET A 316 14.79 -9.57 -1.44
CA MET A 316 14.24 -10.53 -2.39
C MET A 316 14.74 -10.31 -3.82
N TRP A 317 14.83 -9.05 -4.26
CA TRP A 317 15.37 -8.69 -5.57
C TRP A 317 16.85 -9.07 -5.69
N TRP A 318 17.65 -8.76 -4.67
CA TRP A 318 19.07 -9.09 -4.64
C TRP A 318 19.31 -10.60 -4.64
N GLN A 319 18.52 -11.35 -3.86
CA GLN A 319 18.56 -12.81 -3.85
C GLN A 319 18.24 -13.39 -5.23
N ALA A 320 17.16 -12.93 -5.88
CA ALA A 320 16.79 -13.38 -7.22
C ALA A 320 17.88 -13.06 -8.25
N ARG A 321 18.51 -11.88 -8.17
CA ARG A 321 19.59 -11.49 -9.08
C ARG A 321 20.85 -12.35 -8.91
N ARG A 322 21.17 -12.74 -7.67
CA ARG A 322 22.31 -13.64 -7.37
C ARG A 322 22.08 -15.10 -7.75
N GLN A 323 20.81 -15.51 -7.87
CA GLN A 323 20.41 -16.87 -8.24
C GLN A 323 20.20 -17.05 -9.75
N ALA A 324 20.03 -15.96 -10.50
CA ALA A 324 20.00 -16.00 -11.96
C ALA A 324 21.41 -16.26 -12.50
N PRO A 325 21.69 -17.44 -13.10
CA PRO A 325 22.97 -17.70 -13.74
C PRO A 325 23.07 -16.95 -15.06
N HIS A 326 24.29 -16.57 -15.43
CA HIS A 326 24.58 -16.06 -16.76
C HIS A 326 25.02 -17.24 -17.63
N ILE A 327 24.15 -17.67 -18.54
CA ILE A 327 24.47 -18.73 -19.50
C ILE A 327 25.55 -18.21 -20.46
N THR A 328 26.72 -18.84 -20.44
CA THR A 328 27.85 -18.57 -21.35
C THR A 328 27.88 -19.59 -22.47
N GLY A 329 28.39 -19.22 -23.65
CA GLY A 329 28.52 -20.17 -24.77
C GLY A 329 27.20 -20.60 -25.43
N ASN A 330 26.15 -19.79 -25.30
CA ASN A 330 24.84 -20.08 -25.90
C ASN A 330 24.95 -20.05 -27.44
N SER A 331 24.68 -21.17 -28.11
CA SER A 331 24.77 -21.25 -29.57
C SER A 331 23.62 -20.48 -30.24
N PRO A 332 23.80 -19.96 -31.48
CA PRO A 332 22.69 -19.40 -32.24
C PRO A 332 21.60 -20.46 -32.46
N LEU A 333 20.34 -20.09 -32.20
CA LEU A 333 19.18 -21.01 -32.30
C LEU A 333 19.13 -21.79 -33.62
N ALA A 334 19.44 -21.14 -34.75
CA ALA A 334 19.40 -21.76 -36.07
C ALA A 334 20.45 -22.88 -36.27
N GLN A 335 21.51 -22.91 -35.45
CA GLN A 335 22.60 -23.87 -35.54
C GLN A 335 22.58 -24.91 -34.40
N ALA A 336 21.68 -24.74 -33.44
CA ALA A 336 21.64 -25.57 -32.25
C ALA A 336 20.96 -26.91 -32.53
N ASP A 337 21.66 -28.00 -32.24
CA ASP A 337 21.14 -29.36 -32.31
C ASP A 337 20.39 -29.72 -31.01
N VAL A 338 20.72 -29.09 -29.89
CA VAL A 338 20.01 -29.25 -28.62
C VAL A 338 19.41 -27.94 -28.14
N LEU A 339 18.11 -27.94 -27.86
CA LEU A 339 17.40 -26.78 -27.29
C LEU A 339 16.99 -27.04 -25.85
N ILE A 340 17.23 -26.07 -24.96
CA ILE A 340 16.80 -26.12 -23.57
C ILE A 340 15.86 -24.93 -23.29
N PHE A 341 14.62 -25.23 -22.90
CA PHE A 341 13.63 -24.22 -22.56
C PHE A 341 13.32 -24.25 -21.07
N VAL A 342 13.43 -23.09 -20.43
CA VAL A 342 13.32 -22.97 -18.96
C VAL A 342 12.08 -22.18 -18.58
N ALA A 343 11.25 -22.76 -17.69
CA ALA A 343 10.21 -22.04 -16.97
C ALA A 343 10.59 -21.91 -15.50
N SER A 344 10.90 -20.70 -15.03
CA SER A 344 11.41 -20.43 -13.69
C SER A 344 10.89 -19.12 -13.12
N GLU A 345 10.17 -19.20 -12.00
CA GLU A 345 9.64 -18.01 -11.33
C GLU A 345 10.71 -17.28 -10.49
N GLY A 346 11.56 -18.04 -9.81
CA GLY A 346 12.55 -17.54 -8.85
C GLY A 346 13.99 -17.50 -9.37
N GLY A 347 14.24 -18.00 -10.58
CA GLY A 347 15.59 -18.09 -11.14
C GLY A 347 16.28 -19.43 -10.89
N SER A 348 15.88 -20.19 -9.86
CA SER A 348 16.62 -21.39 -9.42
C SER A 348 16.76 -22.49 -10.48
N THR A 349 15.72 -22.73 -11.28
CA THR A 349 15.77 -23.71 -12.39
C THR A 349 16.80 -23.38 -13.46
N TRP A 350 17.17 -22.10 -13.61
CA TRP A 350 18.17 -21.72 -14.60
C TRP A 350 19.56 -22.29 -14.26
N GLY A 351 19.88 -22.51 -12.99
CA GLY A 351 21.15 -23.13 -12.60
C GLY A 351 21.26 -24.58 -13.06
N PHE A 352 20.15 -25.33 -12.98
CA PHE A 352 20.06 -26.68 -13.53
C PHE A 352 20.16 -26.67 -15.06
N ALA A 353 19.53 -25.70 -15.72
CA ALA A 353 19.62 -25.53 -17.17
C ALA A 353 21.05 -25.21 -17.62
N GLN A 354 21.76 -24.37 -16.87
CA GLN A 354 23.17 -24.09 -17.13
C GLN A 354 24.02 -25.35 -16.97
N ALA A 355 23.87 -26.10 -15.88
CA ALA A 355 24.63 -27.34 -15.68
C ALA A 355 24.38 -28.38 -16.79
N LEU A 356 23.12 -28.51 -17.24
CA LEU A 356 22.76 -29.36 -18.38
C LEU A 356 23.40 -28.87 -19.69
N GLN A 357 23.33 -27.56 -19.96
CA GLN A 357 23.98 -26.96 -21.12
C GLN A 357 25.49 -27.20 -21.12
N ASP A 358 26.15 -26.94 -20.00
CA ASP A 358 27.60 -27.06 -19.89
C ASP A 358 28.03 -28.50 -20.14
N ALA A 359 27.31 -29.48 -19.58
CA ALA A 359 27.57 -30.90 -19.80
C ALA A 359 27.36 -31.33 -21.27
N LEU A 360 26.25 -30.93 -21.89
CA LEU A 360 25.98 -31.24 -23.31
C LEU A 360 26.97 -30.57 -24.25
N THR A 361 27.38 -29.33 -23.94
CA THR A 361 28.38 -28.60 -24.73
C THR A 361 29.75 -29.27 -24.62
N GLN A 362 30.12 -29.80 -23.45
CA GLN A 362 31.33 -30.59 -23.26
C GLN A 362 31.30 -31.91 -24.05
N SER A 363 30.12 -32.51 -24.25
CA SER A 363 29.93 -33.67 -25.14
C SER A 363 29.92 -33.30 -26.64
N GLY A 364 30.07 -32.01 -26.99
CA GLY A 364 30.20 -31.56 -28.39
C GLY A 364 28.92 -31.02 -29.02
N HIS A 365 27.81 -30.96 -28.29
CA HIS A 365 26.56 -30.39 -28.80
C HIS A 365 26.60 -28.86 -28.90
N ARG A 366 25.85 -28.34 -29.86
CA ARG A 366 25.55 -26.91 -30.00
C ARG A 366 24.24 -26.62 -29.28
N VAL A 367 24.37 -26.21 -28.03
CA VAL A 367 23.21 -26.01 -27.16
C VAL A 367 22.69 -24.57 -27.24
N HIS A 368 21.37 -24.42 -27.38
CA HIS A 368 20.70 -23.13 -27.20
C HIS A 368 19.71 -23.18 -26.03
N THR A 369 19.94 -22.36 -25.00
CA THR A 369 19.06 -22.25 -23.83
C THR A 369 18.30 -20.93 -23.84
N SER A 370 16.97 -20.98 -23.65
CA SER A 370 16.13 -19.78 -23.53
C SER A 370 14.88 -20.01 -22.65
N ALA A 371 14.09 -18.96 -22.44
CA ALA A 371 12.87 -19.04 -21.65
C ALA A 371 11.73 -19.76 -22.41
N LEU A 372 10.88 -20.50 -21.69
CA LEU A 372 9.86 -21.38 -22.29
C LEU A 372 8.85 -20.67 -23.20
N GLU A 373 8.58 -19.38 -22.99
CA GLU A 373 7.75 -18.57 -23.87
C GLU A 373 8.29 -18.46 -25.31
N ASN A 374 9.58 -18.75 -25.52
CA ASN A 374 10.23 -18.76 -26.82
C ASN A 374 10.35 -20.17 -27.41
N PHE A 375 9.57 -21.14 -26.88
CA PHE A 375 9.58 -22.53 -27.36
C PHE A 375 9.37 -22.59 -28.87
N GLN A 376 10.33 -23.20 -29.56
CA GLN A 376 10.32 -23.46 -30.98
C GLN A 376 11.34 -24.55 -31.32
N THR A 377 11.23 -25.12 -32.52
CA THR A 377 12.20 -26.07 -33.07
C THR A 377 12.73 -25.54 -34.40
N THR A 378 13.98 -25.88 -34.72
CA THR A 378 14.62 -25.54 -36.00
C THR A 378 14.95 -26.80 -36.78
N PRO A 379 15.27 -26.70 -38.09
CA PRO A 379 15.71 -27.86 -38.87
C PRO A 379 16.98 -28.54 -38.33
N ALA A 380 17.81 -27.79 -37.59
CA ALA A 380 19.02 -28.33 -36.96
C ALA A 380 18.71 -29.12 -35.68
N THR A 381 17.54 -28.88 -35.05
CA THR A 381 17.20 -29.45 -33.75
C THR A 381 17.06 -30.97 -33.81
N ARG A 382 17.77 -31.64 -32.91
CA ARG A 382 17.75 -33.09 -32.69
C ARG A 382 17.14 -33.47 -31.35
N GLN A 383 17.27 -32.61 -30.34
CA GLN A 383 16.76 -32.86 -29.00
C GLN A 383 16.23 -31.58 -28.36
N VAL A 384 15.13 -31.67 -27.61
CA VAL A 384 14.61 -30.58 -26.80
C VAL A 384 14.47 -31.02 -25.35
N PHE A 385 14.89 -30.16 -24.42
CA PHE A 385 14.68 -30.30 -22.99
C PHE A 385 13.84 -29.14 -22.46
N VAL A 386 12.79 -29.44 -21.70
CA VAL A 386 11.94 -28.43 -21.04
C VAL A 386 12.12 -28.58 -19.54
N LEU A 387 12.74 -27.60 -18.90
CA LEU A 387 12.94 -27.56 -17.45
C LEU A 387 11.89 -26.63 -16.84
N ALA A 388 10.86 -27.21 -16.20
CA ALA A 388 9.66 -26.48 -15.80
C ALA A 388 9.44 -26.48 -14.28
N ALA A 389 9.56 -25.30 -13.66
CA ALA A 389 9.15 -25.09 -12.27
C ALA A 389 7.65 -24.88 -12.15
N THR A 390 7.05 -25.43 -11.09
CA THR A 390 5.65 -25.20 -10.74
C THR A 390 5.53 -24.07 -9.69
N TYR A 391 4.54 -23.18 -9.84
CA TYR A 391 4.30 -22.06 -8.92
C TYR A 391 2.89 -22.08 -8.31
N GLY A 392 2.76 -21.60 -7.07
CA GLY A 392 1.47 -21.51 -6.38
C GLY A 392 0.75 -22.87 -6.28
N GLU A 393 -0.50 -22.93 -6.77
CA GLU A 393 -1.35 -24.13 -6.81
C GLU A 393 -1.22 -24.88 -8.14
N GLY A 394 0.00 -25.18 -8.58
CA GLY A 394 0.20 -25.92 -9.83
C GLY A 394 0.27 -25.05 -11.08
N GLN A 395 0.37 -23.73 -10.93
CA GLN A 395 0.38 -22.78 -12.04
C GLN A 395 1.75 -22.68 -12.71
N ALA A 396 1.75 -22.22 -13.96
CA ALA A 396 2.96 -21.84 -14.68
C ALA A 396 3.66 -20.64 -14.02
N PRO A 397 5.00 -20.54 -14.14
CA PRO A 397 5.72 -19.30 -13.89
C PRO A 397 5.15 -18.15 -14.73
N ALA A 398 5.16 -16.93 -14.21
CA ALA A 398 4.46 -15.79 -14.77
C ALA A 398 4.89 -15.43 -16.20
N HIS A 399 6.13 -15.72 -16.58
CA HIS A 399 6.64 -15.49 -17.93
C HIS A 399 6.20 -16.58 -18.92
N ALA A 400 5.96 -17.79 -18.43
CA ALA A 400 5.52 -18.96 -19.19
C ALA A 400 4.00 -19.22 -19.10
N LYS A 401 3.20 -18.24 -18.61
CA LYS A 401 1.75 -18.40 -18.39
C LYS A 401 0.97 -18.86 -19.63
N ASP A 402 1.37 -18.39 -20.80
CA ASP A 402 0.71 -18.68 -22.07
C ASP A 402 1.49 -19.75 -22.87
N ALA A 403 2.44 -20.46 -22.24
CA ALA A 403 3.28 -21.44 -22.92
C ALA A 403 2.48 -22.66 -23.35
N LEU A 404 1.60 -23.19 -22.50
CA LEU A 404 0.73 -24.33 -22.83
C LEU A 404 -0.14 -24.02 -24.06
N GLU A 405 -0.78 -22.85 -24.09
CA GLU A 405 -1.62 -22.42 -25.21
C GLU A 405 -0.82 -22.20 -26.50
N ARG A 406 0.41 -21.70 -26.41
CA ARG A 406 1.30 -21.51 -27.56
C ARG A 406 1.79 -22.85 -28.11
N MET A 407 2.25 -23.74 -27.23
CA MET A 407 2.71 -25.06 -27.62
C MET A 407 1.57 -25.88 -28.24
N ALA A 408 0.34 -25.74 -27.74
CA ALA A 408 -0.87 -26.34 -28.32
C ALA A 408 -1.15 -25.99 -29.78
N LYS A 409 -0.57 -24.88 -30.29
CA LYS A 409 -0.73 -24.44 -31.68
C LYS A 409 0.38 -24.96 -32.61
N LEU A 410 1.42 -25.58 -32.06
CA LEU A 410 2.53 -26.08 -32.85
C LEU A 410 2.20 -27.47 -33.39
N SER A 411 2.61 -27.73 -34.63
CA SER A 411 2.55 -29.08 -35.19
C SER A 411 3.69 -29.91 -34.61
N ALA A 412 3.40 -31.15 -34.21
CA ALA A 412 4.43 -32.05 -33.71
C ALA A 412 5.49 -32.32 -34.78
N SER A 413 6.73 -32.46 -34.33
CA SER A 413 7.86 -32.89 -35.15
C SER A 413 8.40 -34.23 -34.63
N ALA A 414 9.26 -34.87 -35.41
CA ALA A 414 9.96 -36.08 -34.98
C ALA A 414 11.01 -35.82 -33.88
N VAL A 415 11.25 -34.56 -33.52
CA VAL A 415 12.23 -34.18 -32.50
C VAL A 415 11.70 -34.56 -31.11
N PRO A 416 12.43 -35.38 -30.34
CA PRO A 416 12.05 -35.71 -28.97
C PRO A 416 12.10 -34.49 -28.04
N VAL A 417 11.04 -34.33 -27.25
CA VAL A 417 10.93 -33.30 -26.20
C VAL A 417 10.87 -34.01 -24.84
N THR A 418 11.87 -33.80 -24.00
CA THR A 418 11.95 -34.35 -22.65
C THR A 418 11.62 -33.27 -21.62
N VAL A 419 10.64 -33.51 -20.76
CA VAL A 419 10.24 -32.57 -19.71
C VAL A 419 10.85 -33.00 -18.37
N LEU A 420 11.50 -32.06 -17.70
CA LEU A 420 11.99 -32.19 -16.33
C LEU A 420 11.28 -31.19 -15.43
N GLY A 421 10.49 -31.70 -14.49
CA GLY A 421 9.69 -30.90 -13.58
C GLY A 421 10.44 -30.54 -12.30
N PHE A 422 10.25 -29.32 -11.81
CA PHE A 422 10.75 -28.86 -10.52
C PHE A 422 9.59 -28.46 -9.63
N GLY A 423 9.51 -29.06 -8.43
CA GLY A 423 8.43 -28.80 -7.50
C GLY A 423 8.80 -29.06 -6.05
N ASP A 424 7.83 -28.87 -5.17
CA ASP A 424 7.96 -29.15 -3.75
C ASP A 424 6.73 -29.94 -3.27
N ARG A 425 6.96 -31.13 -2.71
CA ARG A 425 5.92 -32.06 -2.22
C ARG A 425 5.15 -31.51 -1.03
N GLN A 426 5.62 -30.43 -0.42
CA GLN A 426 4.83 -29.70 0.56
C GLN A 426 3.53 -29.16 -0.07
N TYR A 427 3.51 -28.88 -1.38
CA TYR A 427 2.33 -28.38 -2.10
C TYR A 427 1.53 -29.55 -2.71
N PRO A 428 0.19 -29.54 -2.64
CA PRO A 428 -0.63 -30.61 -3.21
C PRO A 428 -0.39 -30.81 -4.71
N ALA A 429 -0.20 -29.72 -5.45
CA ALA A 429 0.07 -29.71 -6.89
C ALA A 429 1.58 -29.84 -7.18
N PHE A 430 2.23 -30.87 -6.63
CA PHE A 430 3.64 -31.15 -6.90
C PHE A 430 3.82 -31.39 -8.40
N CYS A 431 4.70 -30.61 -9.04
CA CYS A 431 5.03 -30.75 -10.47
C CYS A 431 3.89 -30.52 -11.49
N ALA A 432 2.71 -30.06 -11.06
CA ALA A 432 1.51 -30.03 -11.91
C ALA A 432 1.68 -29.24 -13.23
N PHE A 433 2.51 -28.18 -13.26
CA PHE A 433 2.76 -27.47 -14.52
C PHE A 433 3.59 -28.30 -15.50
N ALA A 434 4.58 -29.04 -15.01
CA ALA A 434 5.39 -29.95 -15.83
C ALA A 434 4.54 -31.13 -16.34
N GLU A 435 3.64 -31.66 -15.51
CA GLU A 435 2.68 -32.69 -15.89
C GLU A 435 1.73 -32.19 -16.99
N ALA A 436 1.24 -30.95 -16.88
CA ALA A 436 0.40 -30.34 -17.91
C ALA A 436 1.15 -30.16 -19.24
N LEU A 437 2.43 -29.75 -19.19
CA LEU A 437 3.29 -29.63 -20.38
C LEU A 437 3.50 -31.00 -21.04
N GLU A 438 3.89 -32.00 -20.26
CA GLU A 438 4.10 -33.37 -20.73
C GLU A 438 2.83 -33.90 -21.39
N LYS A 439 1.68 -33.83 -20.72
CA LYS A 439 0.40 -34.29 -21.26
C LYS A 439 0.05 -33.58 -22.57
N SER A 440 0.25 -32.27 -22.66
CA SER A 440 -0.04 -31.48 -23.87
C SER A 440 0.87 -31.90 -25.04
N LEU A 441 2.17 -32.07 -24.79
CA LEU A 441 3.14 -32.51 -25.79
C LEU A 441 2.83 -33.92 -26.31
N ARG A 442 2.50 -34.87 -25.43
CA ARG A 442 2.12 -36.23 -25.85
C ARG A 442 0.80 -36.26 -26.61
N ALA A 443 -0.19 -35.48 -26.20
CA ALA A 443 -1.47 -35.39 -26.91
C ALA A 443 -1.31 -34.85 -28.35
N GLN A 444 -0.30 -34.02 -28.60
CA GLN A 444 0.03 -33.52 -29.93
C GLN A 444 0.90 -34.47 -30.76
N GLY A 445 1.44 -35.53 -30.16
CA GLY A 445 2.29 -36.52 -30.84
C GLY A 445 3.79 -36.23 -30.81
N TRP A 446 4.27 -35.32 -29.95
CA TRP A 446 5.70 -35.15 -29.76
C TRP A 446 6.31 -36.39 -29.09
N PRO A 447 7.40 -36.97 -29.62
CA PRO A 447 8.08 -38.09 -28.97
C PRO A 447 8.81 -37.64 -27.69
N ALA A 448 9.05 -38.59 -26.78
CA ALA A 448 9.81 -38.39 -25.55
C ALA A 448 11.09 -39.22 -25.61
N LEU A 449 12.26 -38.64 -25.31
CA LEU A 449 13.47 -39.45 -25.11
C LEU A 449 13.44 -40.13 -23.74
N LEU A 450 12.98 -39.41 -22.71
CA LEU A 450 12.77 -39.93 -21.36
C LEU A 450 11.35 -39.58 -20.89
N PRO A 451 10.75 -40.40 -20.00
CA PRO A 451 9.51 -40.02 -19.32
C PRO A 451 9.74 -38.78 -18.44
N LEU A 452 8.66 -38.05 -18.15
CA LEU A 452 8.66 -36.95 -17.19
C LEU A 452 9.24 -37.40 -15.84
N GLU A 453 10.25 -36.67 -15.36
CA GLU A 453 10.76 -36.81 -14.00
C GLU A 453 10.54 -35.52 -13.19
N CYS A 454 10.37 -35.67 -11.88
CA CYS A 454 10.02 -34.58 -10.98
C CYS A 454 11.00 -34.43 -9.82
N ILE A 455 11.78 -33.36 -9.87
CA ILE A 455 12.78 -33.00 -8.88
C ILE A 455 12.11 -32.28 -7.71
N HIS A 456 12.22 -32.90 -6.53
CA HIS A 456 11.77 -32.35 -5.27
C HIS A 456 12.80 -31.39 -4.68
N GLN A 457 12.36 -30.18 -4.34
CA GLN A 457 13.16 -29.17 -3.60
C GLN A 457 14.57 -28.95 -4.17
N GLN A 458 14.69 -28.93 -5.50
CA GLN A 458 15.97 -28.69 -6.18
C GLN A 458 17.04 -29.71 -5.74
N SER A 459 16.65 -30.98 -5.54
CA SER A 459 17.59 -32.03 -5.14
C SER A 459 18.66 -32.27 -6.21
N ALA A 460 19.92 -31.94 -5.88
CA ALA A 460 21.09 -32.24 -6.70
C ALA A 460 21.20 -33.74 -7.01
N GLN A 461 20.89 -34.59 -6.03
CA GLN A 461 20.97 -36.04 -6.18
C GLN A 461 19.93 -36.57 -7.18
N GLN A 462 18.70 -36.04 -7.18
CA GLN A 462 17.69 -36.43 -8.16
C GLN A 462 18.07 -35.93 -9.55
N PHE A 463 18.63 -34.72 -9.66
CA PHE A 463 19.13 -34.20 -10.93
C PHE A 463 20.29 -35.03 -11.50
N ALA A 464 21.24 -35.45 -10.66
CA ALA A 464 22.34 -36.32 -11.07
C ALA A 464 21.82 -37.68 -11.57
N ARG A 465 20.87 -38.31 -10.85
CA ARG A 465 20.25 -39.58 -11.29
C ARG A 465 19.50 -39.45 -12.62
N TRP A 466 18.79 -38.35 -12.81
CA TRP A 466 18.16 -38.04 -14.10
C TRP A 466 19.22 -37.86 -15.20
N GLY A 467 20.35 -37.21 -14.87
CA GLY A 467 21.52 -37.11 -15.74
C GLY A 467 22.08 -38.47 -16.17
N ASP A 468 22.20 -39.43 -15.25
CA ASP A 468 22.65 -40.80 -15.58
C ASP A 468 21.66 -41.51 -16.52
N ALA A 469 20.35 -41.30 -16.33
CA ALA A 469 19.34 -41.84 -17.23
C ALA A 469 19.42 -41.19 -18.62
N LEU A 470 19.69 -39.89 -18.67
CA LEU A 470 19.88 -39.14 -19.90
C LEU A 470 21.13 -39.60 -20.66
N ALA A 471 22.24 -39.80 -19.96
CA ALA A 471 23.49 -40.31 -20.52
C ALA A 471 23.26 -41.66 -21.24
N ARG A 472 22.54 -42.59 -20.58
CA ARG A 472 22.19 -43.89 -21.17
C ARG A 472 21.27 -43.78 -22.38
N ALA A 473 20.31 -42.85 -22.36
CA ALA A 473 19.36 -42.66 -23.45
C ALA A 473 20.00 -42.00 -24.68
N LEU A 474 20.97 -41.10 -24.48
CA LEU A 474 21.74 -40.47 -25.56
C LEU A 474 22.87 -41.38 -26.08
N GLY A 475 23.33 -42.34 -25.27
CA GLY A 475 24.46 -43.20 -25.61
C GLY A 475 25.82 -42.53 -25.43
N GLU A 476 25.88 -41.45 -24.64
CA GLU A 476 27.07 -40.62 -24.45
C GLU A 476 27.31 -40.35 -22.96
N PRO A 477 28.57 -40.22 -22.50
CA PRO A 477 28.86 -39.88 -21.11
C PRO A 477 28.39 -38.44 -20.82
N LEU A 478 27.46 -38.29 -19.87
CA LEU A 478 26.97 -37.00 -19.39
C LEU A 478 27.01 -36.98 -17.87
N VAL A 479 27.79 -36.07 -17.29
CA VAL A 479 27.88 -35.90 -15.83
C VAL A 479 27.25 -34.57 -15.44
N LEU A 480 26.17 -34.63 -14.68
CA LEU A 480 25.49 -33.45 -14.15
C LEU A 480 25.89 -33.23 -12.69
N ASP A 481 26.95 -32.44 -12.47
CA ASP A 481 27.35 -31.99 -11.14
C ASP A 481 26.87 -30.55 -10.90
N TYR A 482 25.71 -30.43 -10.26
CA TYR A 482 25.15 -29.13 -9.88
C TYR A 482 24.80 -29.11 -8.41
N VAL A 483 25.39 -28.17 -7.68
CA VAL A 483 25.02 -27.87 -6.29
C VAL A 483 24.14 -26.62 -6.28
N PRO A 484 22.81 -26.77 -6.12
CA PRO A 484 21.91 -25.64 -5.99
C PRO A 484 22.28 -24.82 -4.75
N ARG A 485 22.25 -23.50 -4.89
CA ARG A 485 22.39 -22.57 -3.76
C ARG A 485 21.12 -22.59 -2.91
N VAL A 486 20.99 -23.61 -2.07
CA VAL A 486 19.92 -23.69 -1.07
C VAL A 486 20.23 -22.77 0.12
N PRO A 487 19.21 -22.18 0.78
CA PRO A 487 19.41 -21.46 2.03
C PRO A 487 20.02 -22.40 3.08
N PRO A 488 20.91 -21.91 3.97
CA PRO A 488 21.43 -22.71 5.06
C PRO A 488 20.28 -23.29 5.90
N THR A 489 20.29 -24.59 6.12
CA THR A 489 19.33 -25.29 6.98
C THR A 489 19.84 -25.30 8.41
N THR A 490 18.96 -25.06 9.38
CA THR A 490 19.27 -25.27 10.81
C THR A 490 18.74 -26.64 11.22
N ALA A 491 19.61 -27.48 11.78
CA ALA A 491 19.17 -28.71 12.43
C ALA A 491 18.37 -28.33 13.68
N LEU A 492 17.12 -28.76 13.75
CA LEU A 492 16.32 -28.67 14.97
C LEU A 492 16.53 -29.98 15.74
N THR A 493 17.11 -29.91 16.93
CA THR A 493 17.09 -31.00 17.90
C THR A 493 15.74 -31.00 18.59
N LEU A 494 15.04 -32.14 18.58
CA LEU A 494 13.77 -32.34 19.28
C LEU A 494 13.94 -32.34 20.79
#